data_AF-A0A498GCZ4-F1
#
_entry.id   AF-A0A498GCZ4-F1
#
_cell.length_a   1.000
_cell.length_b   1.000
_cell.length_c   1.000
_cell.angle_alpha   90.00
_cell.angle_beta   90.00
_cell.angle_gamma   90.00
#
_symmetry.space_group_name_H-M   'P 1'
#
loop_
_entity.id
_entity.type
_entity.pdbx_description
1 polymer ?
#
loop_
_entity_poly.entity_id
_entity_poly.type
_entity_poly.pdbx_seq_one_letter_code
_entity_poly.pdbx_strand_id
1 'polypeptide(L)'
;MPQWATFAGFAFVVTAGLLLLSHASRGVLSERDHTQSDGDVDQQRRAARPRSTDADSETGANAAAHGSETEHGEPTEVGAFQRVDATDEAAKARHDEETIVLPKSGVEYRVTDAGLNQGGSAQELSTASLLANVAVSQGLFGVLLLAGAWYAEIPAWAFGVAAETVSVRALAIGVGLGLALYAANEAGAAVGAQFGLGEGERLRSALAPDTLVGWAVLLLVVLPIIAGFEELLFRGALVGVVAAGYDVSPWVLAVVSSGAFALGHGAQGRLGVLVTGTLGFVLAAVFVVTGSLLVVVVAHYLVNALEFVVHEGLGVEWTRDI
;
A
#
# COMPACT_ATOMS: atom_id res chain seq x y z
N MET A 1 26.05 -15.54 -29.26
CA MET A 1 25.08 -16.60 -28.95
C MET A 1 24.40 -16.20 -27.65
N PRO A 2 23.07 -16.36 -27.50
CA PRO A 2 22.37 -15.89 -26.31
C PRO A 2 22.93 -16.50 -25.02
N GLN A 3 23.23 -15.65 -24.05
CA GLN A 3 23.74 -16.02 -22.73
C GLN A 3 22.58 -16.21 -21.74
N TRP A 4 21.78 -17.26 -21.95
CA TRP A 4 20.56 -17.55 -21.18
C TRP A 4 20.80 -17.56 -19.66
N ALA A 5 21.89 -18.17 -19.21
CA ALA A 5 22.23 -18.27 -17.80
C ALA A 5 22.55 -16.92 -17.16
N THR A 6 23.31 -16.07 -17.86
CA THR A 6 23.64 -14.72 -17.39
C THR A 6 22.38 -13.90 -17.18
N PHE A 7 21.48 -13.90 -18.17
CA PHE A 7 20.25 -13.13 -18.07
C PHE A 7 19.26 -13.69 -17.04
N ALA A 8 19.06 -15.01 -17.01
CA ALA A 8 18.17 -15.63 -16.03
C ALA A 8 18.65 -15.36 -14.60
N GLY A 9 19.96 -15.53 -14.32
CA GLY A 9 20.55 -15.19 -13.03
C GLY A 9 20.32 -13.73 -12.66
N PHE A 10 20.51 -12.81 -13.60
CA PHE A 10 20.24 -11.39 -13.40
C PHE A 10 18.76 -11.10 -13.10
N ALA A 11 17.82 -11.67 -13.85
CA ALA A 11 16.39 -11.52 -13.61
C ALA A 11 15.95 -12.06 -12.23
N PHE A 12 16.54 -13.17 -11.78
CA PHE A 12 16.33 -13.67 -10.42
C PHE A 12 16.86 -12.74 -9.34
N VAL A 13 18.05 -12.13 -9.54
CA VAL A 13 18.59 -11.13 -8.62
C VAL A 13 17.69 -9.90 -8.53
N VAL A 14 17.21 -9.40 -9.68
CA VAL A 14 16.25 -8.28 -9.71
C VAL A 14 14.97 -8.65 -8.94
N THR A 15 14.42 -9.83 -9.19
CA THR A 15 13.21 -10.32 -8.51
C THR A 15 13.43 -10.43 -7.00
N ALA A 16 14.53 -11.05 -6.57
CA ALA A 16 14.87 -11.18 -5.15
C ALA A 16 15.05 -9.81 -4.48
N GLY A 17 15.71 -8.86 -5.17
CA GLY A 17 15.86 -7.49 -4.70
C GLY A 17 14.51 -6.80 -4.46
N LEU A 18 13.56 -6.92 -5.39
CA LEU A 18 12.20 -6.37 -5.24
C LEU A 18 11.44 -7.02 -4.08
N LEU A 19 11.57 -8.34 -3.90
CA LEU A 19 10.94 -9.05 -2.80
C LEU A 19 11.50 -8.60 -1.45
N LEU A 20 12.83 -8.43 -1.35
CA LEU A 20 13.47 -7.91 -0.15
C LEU A 20 13.03 -6.48 0.16
N LEU A 21 12.94 -5.61 -0.85
CA LEU A 21 12.44 -4.23 -0.70
C LEU A 21 10.98 -4.22 -0.23
N SER A 22 10.12 -5.07 -0.81
CA SER A 22 8.71 -5.21 -0.41
C SER A 22 8.53 -5.80 1.00
N HIS A 23 9.47 -6.64 1.44
CA HIS A 23 9.45 -7.20 2.79
C HIS A 23 9.96 -6.18 3.82
N ALA A 24 11.06 -5.50 3.53
CA ALA A 24 11.63 -4.45 4.37
C ALA A 24 10.62 -3.31 4.60
N SER A 25 9.83 -2.95 3.58
CA SER A 25 8.80 -1.92 3.72
C SER A 25 7.66 -2.31 4.67
N ARG A 26 7.45 -3.61 4.98
CA ARG A 26 6.43 -4.05 5.95
C ARG A 26 6.93 -4.04 7.38
N GLY A 27 8.20 -4.39 7.62
CA GLY A 27 8.77 -4.50 8.97
C GLY A 27 8.72 -3.19 9.75
N VAL A 28 8.92 -2.07 9.04
CA VAL A 28 8.86 -0.71 9.61
C VAL A 28 7.46 -0.33 10.11
N LEU A 29 6.40 -0.89 9.51
CA LEU A 29 5.01 -0.60 9.87
C LEU A 29 4.59 -1.39 11.13
N SER A 30 4.95 -2.66 11.21
CA SER A 30 4.57 -3.52 12.35
C SER A 30 5.30 -3.20 13.67
N GLU A 31 6.48 -2.59 13.63
CA GLU A 31 7.26 -2.27 14.84
C GLU A 31 6.72 -1.03 15.59
N ARG A 32 5.95 -0.17 14.92
CA ARG A 32 5.27 0.99 15.54
C ARG A 32 3.97 0.61 16.26
N ASP A 33 3.20 -0.33 15.69
CA ASP A 33 1.97 -0.82 16.35
C ASP A 33 2.27 -1.47 17.72
N HIS A 34 3.40 -2.16 17.84
CA HIS A 34 3.81 -2.80 19.10
C HIS A 34 4.36 -1.81 20.14
N THR A 35 5.01 -0.73 19.73
CA THR A 35 5.55 0.28 20.67
C THR A 35 4.47 1.24 21.19
N GLN A 36 3.39 1.45 20.44
CA GLN A 36 2.27 2.27 20.88
C GLN A 36 1.33 1.50 21.83
N SER A 37 1.12 0.20 21.60
CA SER A 37 0.28 -0.64 22.48
C SER A 37 0.88 -0.88 23.88
N ASP A 38 2.22 -0.93 24.02
CA ASP A 38 2.86 -1.13 25.34
C ASP A 38 2.93 0.18 26.16
N GLY A 39 2.87 1.35 25.51
CA GLY A 39 2.92 2.65 26.18
C GLY A 39 1.64 3.03 26.94
N ASP A 40 0.48 2.58 26.46
CA ASP A 40 -0.82 2.89 27.07
C ASP A 40 -1.14 2.03 28.30
N VAL A 41 -0.63 0.80 28.35
CA VAL A 41 -0.87 -0.11 29.49
C VAL A 41 -0.13 0.37 30.75
N ASP A 42 1.02 1.02 30.58
CA ASP A 42 1.83 1.51 31.71
C ASP A 42 1.38 2.89 32.24
N GLN A 43 0.74 3.72 31.38
CA GLN A 43 0.17 5.00 31.82
C GLN A 43 -1.14 4.84 32.59
N GLN A 44 -2.02 3.91 32.19
CA GLN A 44 -3.23 3.60 32.97
C GLN A 44 -2.90 3.00 34.34
N ARG A 45 -1.81 2.25 34.47
CA ARG A 45 -1.38 1.67 35.76
C ARG A 45 -0.76 2.70 36.71
N ARG A 46 -0.21 3.81 36.20
CA ARG A 46 0.34 4.91 37.02
C ARG A 46 -0.70 5.93 37.46
N ALA A 47 -1.81 6.09 36.72
CA ALA A 47 -2.89 7.01 37.06
C ALA A 47 -3.82 6.51 38.20
N ALA A 48 -3.76 5.21 38.56
CA ALA A 48 -4.63 4.61 39.57
C ALA A 48 -4.01 4.48 40.98
N ARG A 49 -2.99 5.28 41.34
CA ARG A 49 -2.45 5.34 42.70
C ARG A 49 -2.80 6.67 43.38
N PRO A 50 -3.70 6.69 44.38
CA PRO A 50 -3.87 7.86 45.23
C PRO A 50 -2.59 8.06 46.05
N ARG A 51 -2.00 9.26 45.99
CA ARG A 51 -0.98 9.72 46.94
C ARG A 51 -1.69 10.04 48.27
N SER A 52 -1.40 9.26 49.31
CA SER A 52 -1.61 9.69 50.69
C SER A 52 -0.30 10.26 51.22
N THR A 53 -0.26 11.57 51.43
CA THR A 53 0.68 12.26 52.31
C THR A 53 0.13 12.21 53.73
N ASP A 54 0.86 11.62 54.67
CA ASP A 54 1.51 12.34 55.78
C ASP A 54 1.97 11.40 56.90
N ALA A 55 3.00 11.87 57.59
CA ALA A 55 3.88 11.16 58.48
C ALA A 55 3.37 11.09 59.94
N ASP A 56 3.83 10.02 60.61
CA ASP A 56 4.26 9.91 62.01
C ASP A 56 3.26 9.96 63.19
N SER A 57 3.36 8.86 63.96
CA SER A 57 3.37 8.76 65.44
C SER A 57 2.11 8.28 66.20
N GLU A 58 2.30 7.07 66.78
CA GLU A 58 2.12 6.74 68.20
C GLU A 58 0.72 6.68 68.86
N THR A 59 0.42 5.46 69.33
CA THR A 59 -0.22 5.05 70.60
C THR A 59 -1.51 5.71 71.12
N GLY A 60 -2.51 4.84 71.37
CA GLY A 60 -3.06 4.69 72.72
C GLY A 60 -4.41 5.35 73.03
N ALA A 61 -5.46 4.54 72.95
CA ALA A 61 -6.58 4.41 73.90
C ALA A 61 -7.46 5.62 74.34
N ASN A 62 -8.77 5.33 74.28
CA ASN A 62 -9.88 5.70 75.18
C ASN A 62 -10.75 6.95 74.93
N ALA A 63 -12.04 6.63 74.75
CA ALA A 63 -13.21 7.12 75.50
C ALA A 63 -14.00 8.37 75.02
N ALA A 64 -15.26 8.07 74.65
CA ALA A 64 -16.52 8.62 75.16
C ALA A 64 -17.01 10.06 74.80
N ALA A 65 -18.17 10.05 74.12
CA ALA A 65 -19.44 10.72 74.46
C ALA A 65 -19.70 12.22 74.17
N HIS A 66 -20.98 12.45 73.82
CA HIS A 66 -21.75 13.71 73.66
C HIS A 66 -21.45 14.59 72.44
N GLY A 67 -22.41 15.16 71.70
CA GLY A 67 -23.87 15.27 71.78
C GLY A 67 -24.32 16.56 71.08
N SER A 68 -25.45 16.53 70.35
CA SER A 68 -26.36 17.65 69.94
C SER A 68 -25.79 18.85 69.13
N GLU A 69 -26.48 19.64 68.30
CA GLU A 69 -27.79 19.73 67.59
C GLU A 69 -27.72 21.09 66.83
N THR A 70 -28.51 21.28 65.74
CA THR A 70 -29.11 22.57 65.23
C THR A 70 -28.18 23.73 64.80
N GLU A 71 -28.48 24.68 63.90
CA GLU A 71 -29.55 25.05 62.94
C GLU A 71 -29.02 26.24 62.08
N HIS A 72 -29.58 26.42 60.89
CA HIS A 72 -29.84 27.67 60.12
C HIS A 72 -28.82 28.83 59.94
N GLY A 73 -28.71 29.29 58.67
CA GLY A 73 -28.48 30.71 58.34
C GLY A 73 -27.81 31.02 56.99
N GLU A 74 -28.60 31.37 55.96
CA GLU A 74 -28.23 32.33 54.90
C GLU A 74 -28.59 33.78 55.36
N PRO A 75 -28.28 34.91 54.67
CA PRO A 75 -27.62 35.14 53.36
C PRO A 75 -26.57 36.30 53.34
N THR A 76 -26.00 36.60 52.14
CA THR A 76 -25.81 37.95 51.50
C THR A 76 -24.40 38.24 50.92
N GLU A 77 -24.42 38.81 49.71
CA GLU A 77 -23.36 39.24 48.78
C GLU A 77 -22.24 40.15 49.32
N VAL A 78 -21.03 40.03 48.75
CA VAL A 78 -20.26 41.16 48.17
C VAL A 78 -19.22 40.66 47.15
N GLY A 79 -19.08 41.39 46.04
CA GLY A 79 -18.34 40.98 44.84
C GLY A 79 -16.82 41.19 44.86
N ALA A 80 -16.15 40.62 43.85
CA ALA A 80 -15.11 41.26 43.03
C ALA A 80 -14.47 40.24 42.07
N PHE A 81 -14.49 40.57 40.77
CA PHE A 81 -13.48 40.34 39.71
C PHE A 81 -12.53 39.13 39.85
N GLN A 82 -12.45 38.20 38.88
CA GLN A 82 -11.75 38.43 37.62
C GLN A 82 -12.06 37.35 36.57
N ARG A 83 -11.97 37.75 35.30
CA ARG A 83 -12.46 37.05 34.11
C ARG A 83 -11.37 36.25 33.38
N VAL A 84 -11.85 35.16 32.76
CA VAL A 84 -11.51 34.52 31.46
C VAL A 84 -10.14 33.85 31.29
N ASP A 85 -10.20 32.59 30.89
CA ASP A 85 -9.63 31.98 29.67
C ASP A 85 -9.59 30.45 29.93
N ALA A 86 -9.79 29.52 29.01
CA ALA A 86 -10.28 29.49 27.65
C ALA A 86 -10.46 27.98 27.35
N THR A 87 -11.44 27.63 26.51
CA THR A 87 -11.48 26.43 25.67
C THR A 87 -11.43 25.04 26.33
N ASP A 88 -12.61 24.47 26.58
CA ASP A 88 -12.89 23.01 26.55
C ASP A 88 -12.96 22.47 25.09
N GLU A 89 -12.09 22.97 24.21
CA GLU A 89 -11.99 22.56 22.79
C GLU A 89 -10.70 21.76 22.50
N ALA A 90 -9.85 21.52 23.50
CA ALA A 90 -8.55 20.85 23.32
C ALA A 90 -8.59 19.32 23.44
N ALA A 91 -9.77 18.69 23.57
CA ALA A 91 -9.89 17.25 23.78
C ALA A 91 -10.22 16.42 22.52
N LYS A 92 -10.30 17.03 21.33
CA LYS A 92 -10.73 16.33 20.08
C LYS A 92 -9.70 16.24 18.95
N ALA A 93 -8.44 16.60 19.17
CA ALA A 93 -7.39 16.45 18.16
C ALA A 93 -6.29 15.49 18.65
N ARG A 94 -6.54 14.18 18.52
CA ARG A 94 -5.47 13.19 18.39
C ARG A 94 -5.76 12.42 17.11
N HIS A 95 -5.35 13.00 15.98
CA HIS A 95 -5.27 12.29 14.71
C HIS A 95 -3.92 11.58 14.70
N ASP A 96 -3.94 10.26 14.55
CA ASP A 96 -2.74 9.43 14.48
C ASP A 96 -1.92 9.83 13.23
N GLU A 97 -0.65 10.19 13.41
CA GLU A 97 0.29 10.43 12.30
C GLU A 97 0.63 9.10 11.61
N GLU A 98 -0.17 8.67 10.63
CA GLU A 98 0.01 7.40 9.93
C GLU A 98 1.14 7.51 8.88
N THR A 99 2.11 6.60 8.94
CA THR A 99 3.21 6.53 7.97
C THR A 99 3.02 5.32 7.06
N ILE A 100 2.91 5.52 5.74
CA ILE A 100 2.80 4.49 4.69
C ILE A 100 4.20 4.27 4.08
N VAL A 101 4.67 3.02 3.99
CA VAL A 101 5.91 2.72 3.23
C VAL A 101 5.58 2.30 1.81
N LEU A 102 6.15 3.00 0.83
CA LEU A 102 5.92 2.74 -0.58
C LEU A 102 6.44 1.35 -1.00
N PRO A 103 5.58 0.48 -1.59
CA PRO A 103 6.00 -0.82 -2.09
C PRO A 103 7.15 -0.70 -3.08
N LYS A 104 8.13 -1.61 -2.99
CA LYS A 104 9.24 -1.78 -3.96
C LYS A 104 10.25 -0.61 -4.05
N SER A 105 10.04 0.48 -3.31
CA SER A 105 11.02 1.58 -3.15
C SER A 105 11.54 1.72 -1.72
N GLY A 106 10.80 1.20 -0.72
CA GLY A 106 11.22 1.24 0.69
C GLY A 106 11.17 2.64 1.31
N VAL A 107 10.56 3.62 0.63
CA VAL A 107 10.47 5.01 1.11
C VAL A 107 9.27 5.16 2.05
N GLU A 108 9.52 5.65 3.26
CA GLU A 108 8.48 6.02 4.23
C GLU A 108 7.79 7.34 3.83
N TYR A 109 6.47 7.36 3.87
CA TYR A 109 5.62 8.52 3.59
C TYR A 109 4.70 8.78 4.77
N ARG A 110 4.64 10.00 5.30
CA ARG A 110 3.71 10.36 6.39
C ARG A 110 2.46 11.02 5.79
N VAL A 111 1.29 10.46 6.07
CA VAL A 111 0.00 11.06 5.73
C VAL A 111 -0.40 11.97 6.89
N THR A 112 -0.54 13.26 6.62
CA THR A 112 -1.18 14.22 7.53
C THR A 112 -2.40 14.79 6.82
N ASP A 113 -3.54 14.79 7.50
CA ASP A 113 -4.74 15.49 7.03
C ASP A 113 -4.36 16.94 6.72
N ALA A 114 -4.53 17.33 5.45
CA ALA A 114 -4.11 18.62 4.94
C ALA A 114 -4.95 19.74 5.59
N GLY A 115 -4.46 20.26 6.71
CA GLY A 115 -5.07 21.40 7.37
C GLY A 115 -4.39 21.75 8.69
N LEU A 116 -3.66 22.87 8.68
CA LEU A 116 -3.13 23.65 9.81
C LEU A 116 -1.62 23.47 10.12
N ASN A 117 -0.87 24.44 9.58
CA ASN A 117 0.50 24.87 9.92
C ASN A 117 1.08 24.42 11.29
N GLN A 118 2.27 23.82 11.28
CA GLN A 118 3.51 24.46 11.79
C GLN A 118 4.76 23.61 11.50
N GLY A 119 5.88 24.29 11.26
CA GLY A 119 7.11 23.73 10.74
C GLY A 119 7.77 22.65 11.60
N GLY A 120 8.16 21.57 10.93
CA GLY A 120 9.07 20.55 11.41
C GLY A 120 9.62 19.78 10.22
N SER A 121 10.93 19.80 10.03
CA SER A 121 11.64 19.17 8.92
C SER A 121 11.62 17.64 8.99
N ALA A 122 10.50 17.03 8.63
CA ALA A 122 10.41 15.67 8.14
C ALA A 122 9.86 15.74 6.70
N GLN A 123 10.49 15.03 5.76
CA GLN A 123 10.22 15.14 4.33
C GLN A 123 8.76 14.75 3.98
N GLU A 124 7.88 15.74 3.92
CA GLU A 124 6.56 15.65 3.30
C GLU A 124 6.74 15.44 1.79
N LEU A 125 6.61 14.20 1.31
CA LEU A 125 6.68 13.90 -0.13
C LEU A 125 5.27 14.03 -0.73
N SER A 126 5.03 15.08 -1.51
CA SER A 126 3.78 15.26 -2.29
C SER A 126 3.43 14.01 -3.13
N THR A 127 2.16 13.78 -3.46
CA THR A 127 1.70 12.75 -4.44
C THR A 127 2.56 12.73 -5.71
N ALA A 128 3.01 13.90 -6.18
CA ALA A 128 3.92 14.03 -7.31
C ALA A 128 5.28 13.35 -7.05
N SER A 129 5.83 13.47 -5.85
CA SER A 129 7.07 12.81 -5.42
C SER A 129 6.88 11.30 -5.30
N LEU A 130 5.73 10.83 -4.80
CA LEU A 130 5.41 9.39 -4.75
C LEU A 130 5.35 8.80 -6.17
N LEU A 131 4.60 9.44 -7.06
CA LEU A 131 4.48 9.03 -8.47
C LEU A 131 5.82 9.07 -9.20
N ALA A 132 6.62 10.11 -8.99
CA ALA A 132 7.96 10.23 -9.58
C ALA A 132 8.89 9.11 -9.07
N ASN A 133 8.89 8.83 -7.77
CA ASN A 133 9.72 7.78 -7.20
C ASN A 133 9.34 6.39 -7.73
N VAL A 134 8.05 6.07 -7.81
CA VAL A 134 7.57 4.81 -8.39
C VAL A 134 7.96 4.71 -9.87
N ALA A 135 7.69 5.74 -10.67
CA ALA A 135 8.03 5.73 -12.09
C ALA A 135 9.54 5.60 -12.34
N VAL A 136 10.37 6.32 -11.58
CA VAL A 136 11.84 6.27 -11.72
C VAL A 136 12.38 4.92 -11.28
N SER A 137 11.94 4.38 -10.14
CA SER A 137 12.42 3.09 -9.64
C SER A 137 12.04 1.95 -10.59
N GLN A 138 10.76 1.84 -10.97
CA GLN A 138 10.29 0.81 -11.90
C GLN A 138 10.90 0.98 -13.29
N GLY A 139 10.99 2.22 -13.78
CA GLY A 139 11.64 2.54 -15.05
C GLY A 139 13.12 2.16 -15.06
N LEU A 140 13.86 2.44 -13.97
CA LEU A 140 15.26 2.06 -13.83
C LEU A 140 15.43 0.54 -13.87
N PHE A 141 14.63 -0.22 -13.11
CA PHE A 141 14.68 -1.68 -13.16
C PHE A 141 14.29 -2.22 -14.56
N GLY A 142 13.35 -1.60 -15.25
CA GLY A 142 13.00 -1.92 -16.63
C GLY A 142 14.16 -1.69 -17.60
N VAL A 143 14.83 -0.53 -17.52
CA VAL A 143 16.03 -0.24 -18.32
C VAL A 143 17.15 -1.22 -18.01
N LEU A 144 17.37 -1.55 -16.73
CA LEU A 144 18.37 -2.53 -16.32
C LEU A 144 18.05 -3.93 -16.88
N LEU A 145 16.79 -4.36 -16.85
CA LEU A 145 16.35 -5.61 -17.50
C LEU A 145 16.62 -5.61 -19.00
N LEU A 146 16.23 -4.55 -19.70
CA LEU A 146 16.46 -4.44 -21.15
C LEU A 146 17.96 -4.40 -21.49
N ALA A 147 18.76 -3.67 -20.70
CA ALA A 147 20.21 -3.62 -20.85
C ALA A 147 20.86 -4.99 -20.60
N GLY A 148 20.41 -5.71 -19.56
CA GLY A 148 20.84 -7.08 -19.28
C GLY A 148 20.48 -8.05 -20.41
N ALA A 149 19.27 -7.91 -20.97
CA ALA A 149 18.82 -8.73 -22.11
C ALA A 149 19.65 -8.46 -23.36
N TRP A 150 19.92 -7.18 -23.66
CA TRP A 150 20.76 -6.76 -24.77
C TRP A 150 22.20 -7.26 -24.60
N TYR A 151 22.80 -7.08 -23.42
CA TYR A 151 24.14 -7.55 -23.10
C TYR A 151 24.26 -9.07 -23.23
N ALA A 152 23.25 -9.81 -22.78
CA ALA A 152 23.20 -11.27 -22.88
C ALA A 152 22.71 -11.77 -24.26
N GLU A 153 22.50 -10.90 -25.23
CA GLU A 153 22.02 -11.25 -26.58
C GLU A 153 20.71 -12.07 -26.57
N ILE A 154 19.80 -11.82 -25.62
CA ILE A 154 18.51 -12.53 -25.53
C ILE A 154 17.60 -12.06 -26.67
N PRO A 155 17.06 -12.98 -27.49
CA PRO A 155 16.21 -12.58 -28.62
C PRO A 155 14.84 -12.09 -28.15
N ALA A 156 14.28 -11.08 -28.84
CA ALA A 156 13.01 -10.46 -28.48
C ALA A 156 11.83 -11.44 -28.42
N TRP A 157 11.81 -12.46 -29.29
CA TRP A 157 10.75 -13.47 -29.30
C TRP A 157 10.68 -14.27 -27.99
N ALA A 158 11.80 -14.41 -27.27
CA ALA A 158 11.82 -15.11 -25.98
C ALA A 158 11.06 -14.33 -24.89
N PHE A 159 10.90 -13.02 -25.07
CA PHE A 159 10.03 -12.19 -24.23
C PHE A 159 8.58 -12.18 -24.71
N GLY A 160 8.25 -12.85 -25.82
CA GLY A 160 6.94 -12.74 -26.47
C GLY A 160 6.80 -11.51 -27.36
N VAL A 161 7.92 -10.94 -27.83
CA VAL A 161 7.96 -9.80 -28.76
C VAL A 161 8.46 -10.27 -30.13
N ALA A 162 7.52 -10.59 -31.01
CA ALA A 162 7.74 -11.00 -32.39
C ALA A 162 6.76 -10.25 -33.32
N ALA A 163 7.01 -10.26 -34.63
CA ALA A 163 6.18 -9.53 -35.60
C ALA A 163 4.71 -10.01 -35.57
N GLU A 164 4.49 -11.30 -35.34
CA GLU A 164 3.17 -11.91 -35.23
C GLU A 164 2.47 -11.62 -33.87
N THR A 165 3.23 -11.37 -32.81
CA THR A 165 2.69 -11.12 -31.46
C THR A 165 2.48 -9.64 -31.16
N VAL A 166 3.08 -8.75 -31.95
CA VAL A 166 2.91 -7.28 -31.88
C VAL A 166 2.04 -6.83 -33.05
N SER A 167 0.72 -6.90 -32.86
CA SER A 167 -0.26 -6.59 -33.91
C SER A 167 -1.48 -5.84 -33.36
N VAL A 168 -2.25 -5.21 -34.25
CA VAL A 168 -3.55 -4.60 -33.89
C VAL A 168 -4.49 -5.63 -33.25
N ARG A 169 -4.41 -6.89 -33.69
CA ARG A 169 -5.16 -8.00 -33.07
C ARG A 169 -4.72 -8.25 -31.63
N ALA A 170 -3.41 -8.31 -31.37
CA ALA A 170 -2.89 -8.46 -30.02
C ALA A 170 -3.31 -7.29 -29.11
N LEU A 171 -3.28 -6.06 -29.62
CA LEU A 171 -3.79 -4.89 -28.92
C LEU A 171 -5.29 -5.04 -28.59
N ALA A 172 -6.12 -5.43 -29.56
CA ALA A 172 -7.56 -5.61 -29.35
C ALA A 172 -7.86 -6.73 -28.32
N ILE A 173 -7.11 -7.84 -28.36
CA ILE A 173 -7.21 -8.91 -27.35
C ILE A 173 -6.81 -8.39 -25.97
N GLY A 174 -5.70 -7.65 -25.86
CA GLY A 174 -5.27 -7.03 -24.62
C GLY A 174 -6.31 -6.07 -24.04
N VAL A 175 -6.94 -5.25 -24.89
CA VAL A 175 -8.03 -4.35 -24.50
C VAL A 175 -9.24 -5.13 -23.97
N GLY A 176 -9.71 -6.13 -24.73
CA GLY A 176 -10.85 -6.95 -24.33
C GLY A 176 -10.60 -7.70 -23.03
N LEU A 177 -9.40 -8.27 -22.86
CA LEU A 177 -9.00 -8.94 -21.63
C LEU A 177 -8.88 -7.98 -20.45
N GLY A 178 -8.28 -6.80 -20.64
CA GLY A 178 -8.18 -5.78 -19.58
C GLY A 178 -9.54 -5.35 -19.05
N LEU A 179 -10.50 -5.09 -19.94
CA LEU A 179 -11.87 -4.76 -19.57
C LEU A 179 -12.57 -5.91 -18.84
N ALA A 180 -12.40 -7.15 -19.32
CA ALA A 180 -13.01 -8.33 -18.69
C ALA A 180 -12.42 -8.61 -17.30
N LEU A 181 -11.09 -8.48 -17.15
CA LEU A 181 -10.40 -8.66 -15.87
C LEU A 181 -10.79 -7.57 -14.87
N TYR A 182 -10.88 -6.31 -15.31
CA TYR A 182 -11.38 -5.23 -14.48
C TYR A 182 -12.80 -5.52 -13.96
N ALA A 183 -13.72 -5.90 -14.86
CA ALA A 183 -15.09 -6.24 -14.48
C ALA A 183 -15.16 -7.44 -13.50
N ALA A 184 -14.31 -8.45 -13.70
CA ALA A 184 -14.22 -9.60 -12.80
C ALA A 184 -13.65 -9.21 -11.43
N ASN A 185 -12.65 -8.32 -11.40
CA ASN A 185 -12.07 -7.79 -10.17
C ASN A 185 -13.11 -6.99 -9.37
N GLU A 186 -13.87 -6.13 -10.05
CA GLU A 186 -14.95 -5.34 -9.46
C GLU A 186 -16.07 -6.23 -8.89
N ALA A 187 -16.51 -7.24 -9.65
CA ALA A 187 -17.49 -8.21 -9.17
C ALA A 187 -16.97 -8.99 -7.96
N GLY A 188 -15.68 -9.36 -7.96
CA GLY A 188 -15.02 -10.01 -6.82
C GLY A 188 -14.97 -9.12 -5.58
N ALA A 189 -14.65 -7.83 -5.76
CA ALA A 189 -14.63 -6.84 -4.69
C ALA A 189 -16.04 -6.63 -4.10
N ALA A 190 -17.07 -6.51 -4.94
CA ALA A 190 -18.46 -6.36 -4.52
C ALA A 190 -18.95 -7.58 -3.70
N VAL A 191 -18.57 -8.79 -4.10
CA VAL A 191 -18.86 -10.01 -3.31
C VAL A 191 -18.05 -10.01 -2.01
N GLY A 192 -16.77 -9.65 -2.05
CA GLY A 192 -15.90 -9.59 -0.87
C GLY A 192 -16.34 -8.57 0.18
N ALA A 193 -16.92 -7.44 -0.24
CA ALA A 193 -17.49 -6.43 0.63
C ALA A 193 -18.63 -6.98 1.51
N GLN A 194 -19.42 -7.93 0.99
CA GLN A 194 -20.47 -8.61 1.76
C GLN A 194 -19.91 -9.45 2.92
N PHE A 195 -18.60 -9.77 2.89
CA PHE A 195 -17.90 -10.53 3.92
C PHE A 195 -16.93 -9.66 4.75
N GLY A 196 -16.93 -8.33 4.56
CA GLY A 196 -16.14 -7.38 5.37
C GLY A 196 -14.63 -7.36 5.09
N LEU A 197 -14.22 -7.55 3.83
CA LEU A 197 -12.80 -7.81 3.47
C LEU A 197 -12.07 -6.65 2.73
N GLY A 198 -12.47 -5.39 2.91
CA GLY A 198 -11.95 -4.24 2.14
C GLY A 198 -10.85 -3.43 2.85
N GLU A 199 -9.57 -3.77 2.62
CA GLU A 199 -8.42 -3.04 3.24
C GLU A 199 -7.40 -2.49 2.21
N GLY A 200 -7.61 -2.67 0.90
CA GLY A 200 -6.67 -2.27 -0.16
C GLY A 200 -6.74 -0.79 -0.60
N GLU A 201 -7.70 -0.02 -0.10
CA GLU A 201 -8.06 1.32 -0.59
C GLU A 201 -6.96 2.37 -0.42
N ARG A 202 -6.27 2.33 0.73
CA ARG A 202 -5.46 3.46 1.23
C ARG A 202 -4.30 3.88 0.32
N LEU A 203 -3.61 2.91 -0.30
CA LEU A 203 -2.47 3.21 -1.17
C LEU A 203 -2.92 3.77 -2.53
N ARG A 204 -4.08 3.32 -3.03
CA ARG A 204 -4.65 3.84 -4.28
C ARG A 204 -5.08 5.29 -4.09
N SER A 205 -5.76 5.60 -2.99
CA SER A 205 -6.20 6.96 -2.68
C SER A 205 -5.05 7.93 -2.51
N ALA A 206 -3.94 7.49 -1.90
CA ALA A 206 -2.74 8.30 -1.78
C ALA A 206 -2.05 8.64 -3.12
N LEU A 207 -2.32 7.87 -4.19
CA LEU A 207 -1.74 8.06 -5.52
C LEU A 207 -2.68 8.80 -6.48
N ALA A 208 -3.94 9.02 -6.11
CA ALA A 208 -4.91 9.77 -6.88
C ALA A 208 -4.51 11.25 -7.01
N PRO A 209 -4.30 11.78 -8.23
CA PRO A 209 -3.91 13.17 -8.38
C PRO A 209 -5.11 14.12 -8.28
N ASP A 210 -4.93 15.30 -7.70
CA ASP A 210 -6.00 16.33 -7.64
C ASP A 210 -6.15 17.15 -8.94
N THR A 211 -5.20 17.00 -9.89
CA THR A 211 -5.12 17.84 -11.09
C THR A 211 -5.18 17.01 -12.37
N LEU A 212 -5.77 17.58 -13.43
CA LEU A 212 -5.83 16.94 -14.76
C LEU A 212 -4.45 16.57 -15.31
N VAL A 213 -3.44 17.41 -15.06
CA VAL A 213 -2.05 17.13 -15.46
C VAL A 213 -1.50 15.94 -14.67
N GLY A 214 -1.76 15.88 -13.36
CA GLY A 214 -1.40 14.74 -12.53
C GLY A 214 -2.03 13.44 -13.02
N TRP A 215 -3.32 13.47 -13.37
CA TRP A 215 -4.02 12.34 -13.99
C TRP A 215 -3.40 11.91 -15.33
N ALA A 216 -3.07 12.87 -16.19
CA ALA A 216 -2.40 12.56 -17.46
C ALA A 216 -1.01 11.91 -17.22
N VAL A 217 -0.24 12.41 -16.26
CA VAL A 217 1.06 11.80 -15.88
C VAL A 217 0.86 10.39 -15.32
N LEU A 218 -0.09 10.20 -14.41
CA LEU A 218 -0.41 8.90 -13.84
C LEU A 218 -0.77 7.89 -14.94
N LEU A 219 -1.77 8.22 -15.76
CA LEU A 219 -2.33 7.30 -16.76
C LEU A 219 -1.41 7.08 -17.95
N LEU A 220 -0.69 8.10 -18.44
CA LEU A 220 0.07 8.00 -19.69
C LEU A 220 1.57 7.74 -19.49
N VAL A 221 2.09 7.90 -18.26
CA VAL A 221 3.51 7.70 -17.96
C VAL A 221 3.70 6.67 -16.86
N VAL A 222 3.12 6.90 -15.68
CA VAL A 222 3.42 6.09 -14.50
C VAL A 222 2.86 4.67 -14.64
N LEU A 223 1.56 4.52 -14.90
CA LEU A 223 0.93 3.20 -15.03
C LEU A 223 1.48 2.36 -16.19
N PRO A 224 1.75 2.93 -17.39
CA PRO A 224 2.39 2.19 -18.47
C PRO A 224 3.81 1.72 -18.13
N ILE A 225 4.60 2.53 -17.41
CA ILE A 225 5.95 2.12 -16.95
C ILE A 225 5.84 0.96 -15.98
N ILE A 226 4.94 1.03 -14.99
CA ILE A 226 4.73 -0.03 -14.00
C ILE A 226 4.29 -1.32 -14.71
N ALA A 227 3.21 -1.28 -15.47
CA ALA A 227 2.68 -2.48 -16.16
C ALA A 227 3.72 -3.05 -17.14
N GLY A 228 4.39 -2.19 -17.91
CA GLY A 228 5.42 -2.59 -18.84
C GLY A 228 6.59 -3.30 -18.16
N PHE A 229 7.11 -2.73 -17.08
CA PHE A 229 8.20 -3.34 -16.30
C PHE A 229 7.78 -4.66 -15.65
N GLU A 230 6.63 -4.68 -14.98
CA GLU A 230 6.17 -5.85 -14.26
C GLU A 230 5.91 -7.02 -15.21
N GLU A 231 5.22 -6.79 -16.33
CA GLU A 231 5.04 -7.85 -17.32
C GLU A 231 6.35 -8.26 -17.98
N LEU A 232 7.26 -7.31 -18.27
CA LEU A 232 8.59 -7.63 -18.81
C LEU A 232 9.36 -8.57 -17.87
N LEU A 233 9.34 -8.31 -16.56
CA LEU A 233 10.01 -9.15 -15.58
C LEU A 233 9.28 -10.48 -15.38
N PHE A 234 8.02 -10.44 -14.97
CA PHE A 234 7.32 -11.63 -14.49
C PHE A 234 6.84 -12.54 -15.63
N ARG A 235 6.49 -12.01 -16.81
CA ARG A 235 5.99 -12.81 -17.95
C ARG A 235 7.06 -12.94 -19.01
N GLY A 236 7.65 -11.83 -19.43
CA GLY A 236 8.72 -11.84 -20.42
C GLY A 236 9.94 -12.63 -19.94
N ALA A 237 10.59 -12.20 -18.86
CA ALA A 237 11.85 -12.78 -18.40
C ALA A 237 11.65 -14.10 -17.64
N LEU A 238 10.85 -14.12 -16.56
CA LEU A 238 10.74 -15.29 -15.68
C LEU A 238 9.96 -16.46 -16.31
N VAL A 239 8.98 -16.19 -17.18
CA VAL A 239 8.23 -17.24 -17.89
C VAL A 239 8.80 -17.46 -19.28
N GLY A 240 8.79 -16.45 -20.15
CA GLY A 240 9.20 -16.57 -21.55
C GLY A 240 10.66 -16.97 -21.73
N VAL A 241 11.58 -16.14 -21.23
CA VAL A 241 13.02 -16.36 -21.45
C VAL A 241 13.53 -17.62 -20.76
N VAL A 242 13.08 -17.91 -19.53
CA VAL A 242 13.48 -19.14 -18.84
C VAL A 242 12.92 -20.39 -19.54
N ALA A 243 11.66 -20.37 -20.00
CA ALA A 243 11.10 -21.48 -20.78
C ALA A 243 11.90 -21.71 -22.08
N ALA A 244 12.19 -20.63 -22.81
CA ALA A 244 12.90 -20.69 -24.09
C ALA A 244 14.36 -21.17 -23.93
N GLY A 245 15.06 -20.73 -22.89
CA GLY A 245 16.47 -21.05 -22.67
C GLY A 245 16.74 -22.42 -22.06
N TYR A 246 15.77 -22.99 -21.33
CA TYR A 246 15.97 -24.21 -20.52
C TYR A 246 14.95 -25.33 -20.80
N ASP A 247 14.01 -25.13 -21.72
CA ASP A 247 12.94 -26.10 -22.04
C ASP A 247 12.09 -26.48 -20.81
N VAL A 248 11.96 -25.55 -19.86
CA VAL A 248 11.11 -25.69 -18.68
C VAL A 248 9.67 -25.37 -19.08
N SER A 249 8.71 -26.14 -18.57
CA SER A 249 7.29 -25.88 -18.84
C SER A 249 6.90 -24.46 -18.43
N PRO A 250 6.36 -23.65 -19.36
CA PRO A 250 5.96 -22.27 -19.06
C PRO A 250 4.81 -22.20 -18.04
N TRP A 251 4.02 -23.27 -17.88
CA TRP A 251 2.98 -23.35 -16.87
C TRP A 251 3.53 -23.48 -15.44
N VAL A 252 4.64 -24.19 -15.26
CA VAL A 252 5.33 -24.25 -13.96
C VAL A 252 5.87 -22.87 -13.61
N LEU A 253 6.50 -22.22 -14.59
CA LEU A 253 7.00 -20.85 -14.42
C LEU A 253 5.88 -19.85 -14.18
N ALA A 254 4.71 -20.02 -14.79
CA ALA A 254 3.53 -19.20 -14.53
C ALA A 254 3.10 -19.26 -13.06
N VAL A 255 3.07 -20.46 -12.45
CA VAL A 255 2.77 -20.61 -11.02
C VAL A 255 3.84 -19.94 -10.15
N VAL A 256 5.12 -20.23 -10.40
CA VAL A 256 6.23 -19.70 -9.59
C VAL A 256 6.32 -18.18 -9.69
N SER A 257 6.27 -17.64 -10.91
CA SER A 257 6.33 -16.20 -11.17
C SER A 257 5.14 -15.46 -10.57
N SER A 258 3.94 -16.04 -10.64
CA SER A 258 2.75 -15.46 -10.00
C SER A 258 2.83 -15.46 -8.48
N GLY A 259 3.43 -16.48 -7.89
CA GLY A 259 3.75 -16.50 -6.46
C GLY A 259 4.73 -15.40 -6.08
N ALA A 260 5.83 -15.23 -6.83
CA ALA A 260 6.78 -14.14 -6.61
C ALA A 260 6.12 -12.76 -6.78
N PHE A 261 5.29 -12.59 -7.81
CA PHE A 261 4.51 -11.37 -8.04
C PHE A 261 3.59 -11.05 -6.86
N ALA A 262 2.84 -12.04 -6.38
CA ALA A 262 1.95 -11.91 -5.21
C ALA A 262 2.71 -11.52 -3.95
N LEU A 263 3.86 -12.18 -3.69
CA LEU A 263 4.70 -11.88 -2.53
C LEU A 263 5.26 -10.46 -2.57
N GLY A 264 5.53 -9.91 -3.76
CA GLY A 264 5.93 -8.52 -3.96
C GLY A 264 4.85 -7.51 -3.56
N HIS A 265 3.61 -7.93 -3.37
CA HIS A 265 2.45 -7.08 -3.07
C HIS A 265 1.89 -7.22 -1.67
N GLY A 266 2.54 -7.94 -0.76
CA GLY A 266 1.95 -8.22 0.55
C GLY A 266 1.85 -7.06 1.54
N ALA A 267 2.08 -5.81 1.12
CA ALA A 267 1.53 -4.65 1.80
C ALA A 267 -0.02 -4.59 1.71
N GLN A 268 -0.63 -5.30 0.75
CA GLN A 268 -2.09 -5.40 0.54
C GLN A 268 -2.80 -6.40 1.49
N GLY A 269 -2.12 -6.91 2.52
CA GLY A 269 -2.67 -7.95 3.40
C GLY A 269 -2.82 -9.32 2.73
N ARG A 270 -3.26 -10.33 3.49
CA ARG A 270 -3.29 -11.74 3.03
C ARG A 270 -4.25 -11.97 1.86
N LEU A 271 -5.42 -11.32 1.91
CA LEU A 271 -6.41 -11.44 0.86
C LEU A 271 -5.95 -10.72 -0.41
N GLY A 272 -5.38 -9.51 -0.29
CA GLY A 272 -4.81 -8.78 -1.43
C GLY A 272 -3.71 -9.58 -2.12
N VAL A 273 -2.81 -10.22 -1.37
CA VAL A 273 -1.81 -11.15 -1.93
C VAL A 273 -2.45 -12.29 -2.72
N LEU A 274 -3.52 -12.89 -2.19
CA LEU A 274 -4.21 -13.99 -2.88
C LEU A 274 -4.88 -13.52 -4.18
N VAL A 275 -5.58 -12.39 -4.15
CA VAL A 275 -6.23 -11.80 -5.32
C VAL A 275 -5.19 -11.40 -6.36
N THR A 276 -4.15 -10.66 -5.96
CA THR A 276 -3.05 -10.25 -6.83
C THR A 276 -2.29 -11.43 -7.41
N GLY A 277 -2.08 -12.50 -6.63
CA GLY A 277 -1.49 -13.74 -7.13
C GLY A 277 -2.38 -14.47 -8.14
N THR A 278 -3.69 -14.46 -7.92
CA THR A 278 -4.67 -15.06 -8.83
C THR A 278 -4.73 -14.29 -10.15
N LEU A 279 -4.85 -12.97 -10.10
CA LEU A 279 -4.76 -12.10 -11.28
C LEU A 279 -3.40 -12.28 -11.98
N GLY A 280 -2.35 -12.40 -11.18
CA GLY A 280 -1.00 -12.67 -11.63
C GLY A 280 -0.91 -13.95 -12.47
N PHE A 281 -1.53 -15.02 -11.99
CA PHE A 281 -1.60 -16.30 -12.67
C PHE A 281 -2.45 -16.23 -13.94
N VAL A 282 -3.58 -15.53 -13.92
CA VAL A 282 -4.42 -15.34 -15.11
C VAL A 282 -3.64 -14.61 -16.22
N LEU A 283 -2.93 -13.53 -15.89
CA LEU A 283 -2.07 -12.84 -16.85
C LEU A 283 -0.94 -13.74 -17.35
N ALA A 284 -0.32 -14.54 -16.47
CA ALA A 284 0.70 -15.51 -16.90
C ALA A 284 0.12 -16.58 -17.85
N ALA A 285 -1.07 -17.11 -17.56
CA ALA A 285 -1.76 -18.06 -18.44
C ALA A 285 -2.07 -17.44 -19.82
N VAL A 286 -2.57 -16.20 -19.84
CA VAL A 286 -2.79 -15.44 -21.08
C VAL A 286 -1.48 -15.30 -21.86
N PHE A 287 -0.37 -14.94 -21.20
CA PHE A 287 0.93 -14.86 -21.84
C PHE A 287 1.36 -16.21 -22.44
N VAL A 288 1.22 -17.31 -21.70
CA VAL A 288 1.57 -18.66 -22.19
C VAL A 288 0.73 -19.07 -23.41
N VAL A 289 -0.57 -18.76 -23.41
CA VAL A 289 -1.48 -19.13 -24.51
C VAL A 289 -1.28 -18.24 -25.74
N THR A 290 -1.03 -16.94 -25.54
CA THR A 290 -0.92 -15.98 -26.65
C THR A 290 0.50 -15.81 -27.17
N GLY A 291 1.51 -16.13 -26.36
CA GLY A 291 2.92 -15.81 -26.62
C GLY A 291 3.21 -14.31 -26.72
N SER A 292 2.29 -13.43 -26.32
CA SER A 292 2.39 -11.99 -26.55
C SER A 292 2.55 -11.20 -25.27
N LEU A 293 3.70 -10.52 -25.14
CA LEU A 293 3.92 -9.57 -24.04
C LEU A 293 2.98 -8.37 -24.15
N LEU A 294 2.71 -7.91 -25.38
CA LEU A 294 1.84 -6.76 -25.63
C LEU A 294 0.42 -6.99 -25.08
N VAL A 295 -0.13 -8.19 -25.28
CA VAL A 295 -1.48 -8.55 -24.77
C VAL A 295 -1.55 -8.33 -23.27
N VAL A 296 -0.60 -8.88 -22.51
CA VAL A 296 -0.63 -8.83 -21.04
C VAL A 296 -0.26 -7.46 -20.49
N VAL A 297 0.67 -6.73 -21.13
CA VAL A 297 0.99 -5.34 -20.77
C VAL A 297 -0.24 -4.45 -20.89
N VAL A 298 -0.96 -4.55 -22.01
CA VAL A 298 -2.18 -3.75 -22.24
C VAL A 298 -3.29 -4.14 -21.28
N ALA A 299 -3.51 -5.44 -21.08
CA ALA A 299 -4.54 -5.93 -20.16
C ALA A 299 -4.28 -5.45 -18.73
N HIS A 300 -3.05 -5.61 -18.23
CA HIS A 300 -2.66 -5.16 -16.90
C HIS A 300 -2.75 -3.64 -16.76
N TYR A 301 -2.20 -2.88 -17.72
CA TYR A 301 -2.30 -1.42 -17.73
C TYR A 301 -3.76 -0.96 -17.61
N LEU A 302 -4.68 -1.57 -18.37
CA LEU A 302 -6.09 -1.18 -18.34
C LEU A 302 -6.77 -1.53 -17.02
N VAL A 303 -6.47 -2.68 -16.42
CA VAL A 303 -6.98 -3.02 -15.08
C VAL A 303 -6.60 -1.92 -14.09
N ASN A 304 -5.32 -1.55 -14.04
CA ASN A 304 -4.83 -0.50 -13.12
C ASN A 304 -5.46 0.86 -13.44
N ALA A 305 -5.50 1.25 -14.72
CA ALA A 305 -6.05 2.54 -15.14
C ALA A 305 -7.55 2.67 -14.81
N LEU A 306 -8.33 1.62 -15.05
CA LEU A 306 -9.77 1.61 -14.76
C LEU A 306 -10.02 1.62 -13.26
N GLU A 307 -9.23 0.89 -12.47
CA GLU A 307 -9.33 0.91 -11.01
C GLU A 307 -9.12 2.33 -10.46
N PHE A 308 -8.08 3.03 -10.91
CA PHE A 308 -7.86 4.43 -10.54
C PHE A 308 -8.98 5.35 -11.02
N VAL A 309 -9.34 5.30 -12.30
CA VAL A 309 -10.33 6.24 -12.87
C VAL A 309 -11.71 6.06 -12.24
N VAL A 310 -12.17 4.83 -12.02
CA VAL A 310 -13.52 4.58 -11.51
C VAL A 310 -13.64 4.90 -10.03
N HIS A 311 -12.70 4.43 -9.21
CA HIS A 311 -12.79 4.60 -7.77
C HIS A 311 -12.33 5.98 -7.30
N GLU A 312 -11.22 6.50 -7.85
CA GLU A 312 -10.65 7.79 -7.42
C GLU A 312 -11.07 8.96 -8.29
N GLY A 313 -11.16 8.76 -9.60
CA GLY A 313 -11.49 9.84 -10.54
C GLY A 313 -12.99 10.18 -10.56
N LEU A 314 -13.85 9.17 -10.42
CA LEU A 314 -15.30 9.33 -10.45
C LEU A 314 -15.96 9.23 -9.05
N GLY A 315 -15.21 8.82 -8.03
CA GLY A 315 -15.73 8.63 -6.67
C GLY A 315 -16.86 7.60 -6.59
N VAL A 316 -16.86 6.62 -7.50
CA VAL A 316 -17.87 5.56 -7.54
C VAL A 316 -17.44 4.45 -6.58
N GLU A 317 -17.83 4.59 -5.32
CA GLU A 317 -17.90 3.46 -4.41
C GLU A 317 -19.17 2.66 -4.77
N TRP A 318 -19.00 1.42 -5.26
CA TRP A 318 -20.13 0.52 -5.54
C TRP A 318 -20.82 0.00 -4.27
N THR A 319 -20.51 0.59 -3.12
CA THR A 319 -21.22 0.47 -1.86
C THR A 319 -21.78 1.82 -1.46
N ARG A 320 -23.05 2.07 -1.79
CA ARG A 320 -23.89 3.03 -1.06
C ARG A 320 -25.19 2.38 -0.63
N ASP A 321 -25.45 2.55 0.65
CA ASP A 321 -26.74 2.55 1.34
C ASP A 321 -27.50 1.21 1.38
N ILE A 322 -27.25 0.45 2.45
CA ILE A 322 -28.30 -0.33 3.14
C ILE A 322 -28.28 0.04 4.61
#